data_AF-A0A1X2Z2N1-F1
#
_entry.id   AF-A0A1X2Z2N1-F1
#
_cell.length_a   1.000
_cell.length_b   1.000
_cell.length_c   1.000
_cell.angle_alpha   90.00
_cell.angle_beta   90.00
_cell.angle_gamma   90.00
#
_symmetry.space_group_name_H-M   'P 1'
#
loop_
_entity.id
_entity.type
_entity.pdbx_description
1 polymer ?
#
loop_
_entity_poly.entity_id
_entity_poly.type
_entity_poly.pdbx_seq_one_letter_code
_entity_poly.pdbx_strand_id
1 'polypeptide(L)'
;MTMPQQPQVNVNINQPSIPQQPMAQPQNPIRQNSLRTKRGLLKYLLLGLVTFGIYDIWQMSEVGTTLNLIATRRDGKRTMHYCLMFFLLGWLTLGIGWLVWFHKLSSRIGTEQAARGLPVTVTAATYWLWNILGSLIIVGPFIYTYKLLHAMNDLCADYNARG
;
A
#
# COMPACT_ATOMS: atom_id res chain seq x y z
N MET A 1 -47.11 1.19 -70.90
CA MET A 1 -47.55 -0.19 -70.61
C MET A 1 -46.43 -0.89 -69.87
N THR A 2 -46.71 -1.23 -68.60
CA THR A 2 -46.05 -2.22 -67.73
C THR A 2 -44.52 -2.29 -67.69
N MET A 3 -43.94 -1.69 -66.64
CA MET A 3 -42.61 -2.04 -66.12
C MET A 3 -42.61 -3.52 -65.67
N PRO A 4 -41.64 -4.35 -66.07
CA PRO A 4 -41.45 -5.67 -65.46
C PRO A 4 -40.72 -5.57 -64.12
N GLN A 5 -41.32 -6.11 -63.06
CA GLN A 5 -40.68 -6.37 -61.77
C GLN A 5 -39.46 -7.29 -61.96
N GLN A 6 -38.29 -6.89 -61.46
CA GLN A 6 -37.17 -7.81 -61.27
C GLN A 6 -37.19 -8.38 -59.84
N PRO A 7 -36.98 -9.69 -59.67
CA PRO A 7 -37.08 -10.37 -58.38
C PRO A 7 -35.91 -10.01 -57.44
N GLN A 8 -36.25 -9.74 -56.18
CA GLN A 8 -35.29 -9.58 -55.08
C GLN A 8 -34.63 -10.94 -54.79
N VAL A 9 -33.36 -11.09 -55.21
CA VAL A 9 -32.53 -12.26 -54.87
C VAL A 9 -32.10 -12.11 -53.41
N ASN A 10 -32.70 -12.89 -52.52
CA ASN A 10 -32.32 -13.00 -51.11
C ASN A 10 -31.03 -13.83 -51.00
N VAL A 11 -29.88 -13.16 -50.94
CA VAL A 11 -28.59 -13.83 -50.73
C VAL A 11 -28.40 -14.07 -49.23
N ASN A 12 -28.77 -15.27 -48.77
CA ASN A 12 -28.39 -15.75 -47.45
C ASN A 12 -26.90 -16.14 -47.47
N ILE A 13 -26.04 -15.18 -47.11
CA ILE A 13 -24.60 -15.43 -46.96
C ILE A 13 -24.38 -16.04 -45.57
N ASN A 14 -24.40 -17.37 -45.49
CA ASN A 14 -23.83 -18.10 -44.37
C ASN A 14 -22.33 -17.81 -44.32
N GLN A 15 -21.95 -16.88 -43.45
CA GLN A 15 -20.57 -16.49 -43.21
C GLN A 15 -19.88 -17.57 -42.37
N PRO A 16 -18.75 -18.16 -42.79
CA PRO A 16 -18.04 -19.14 -41.98
C PRO A 16 -17.46 -18.46 -40.72
N SER A 17 -17.74 -19.05 -39.55
CA SER A 17 -17.27 -18.57 -38.25
C SER A 17 -15.74 -18.72 -38.15
N ILE A 18 -15.04 -17.59 -38.17
CA ILE A 18 -13.60 -17.53 -37.90
C ILE A 18 -13.38 -17.83 -36.40
N PRO A 19 -12.52 -18.78 -36.02
CA PRO A 19 -12.17 -18.99 -34.62
C PRO A 19 -11.49 -17.74 -34.05
N GLN A 20 -12.14 -17.08 -33.08
CA GLN A 20 -11.55 -15.98 -32.33
C GLN A 20 -10.38 -16.51 -31.50
N GLN A 21 -9.14 -16.32 -31.98
CA GLN A 21 -7.96 -16.40 -31.13
C GLN A 21 -8.02 -15.28 -30.10
N PRO A 22 -7.75 -15.54 -28.79
CA PRO A 22 -7.72 -14.48 -27.79
C PRO A 22 -6.64 -13.47 -28.18
N MET A 23 -7.06 -12.25 -28.56
CA MET A 23 -6.14 -11.14 -28.80
C MET A 23 -5.40 -10.86 -27.50
N ALA A 24 -4.12 -11.21 -27.45
CA ALA A 24 -3.22 -10.77 -26.40
C ALA A 24 -3.21 -9.24 -26.42
N GLN A 25 -3.88 -8.63 -25.44
CA GLN A 25 -3.87 -7.18 -25.27
C GLN A 25 -2.41 -6.73 -25.14
N PRO A 26 -1.98 -5.65 -25.83
CA PRO A 26 -0.69 -5.05 -25.55
C PRO A 26 -0.71 -4.59 -24.10
N GLN A 27 -0.01 -5.34 -23.24
CA GLN A 27 0.17 -5.01 -21.84
C GLN A 27 0.95 -3.69 -21.80
N ASN A 28 0.23 -2.57 -21.76
CA ASN A 28 0.84 -1.28 -21.42
C ASN A 28 1.65 -1.53 -20.14
N PRO A 29 2.98 -1.31 -20.12
CA PRO A 29 3.71 -1.37 -18.87
C PRO A 29 3.08 -0.29 -18.01
N ILE A 30 2.28 -0.72 -17.04
CA ILE A 30 1.73 0.17 -16.01
C ILE A 30 2.97 0.86 -15.46
N ARG A 31 3.11 2.17 -15.69
CA ARG A 31 4.09 2.98 -14.96
C ARG A 31 3.67 2.88 -13.51
N GLN A 32 4.13 1.85 -12.80
CA GLN A 32 4.06 1.82 -11.36
C GLN A 32 4.95 2.98 -10.94
N ASN A 33 4.33 4.10 -10.53
CA ASN A 33 5.07 5.20 -9.95
C ASN A 33 5.93 4.60 -8.84
N SER A 34 7.25 4.66 -9.02
CA SER A 34 8.23 4.12 -8.06
C SER A 34 7.84 4.58 -6.66
N LEU A 35 7.65 3.63 -5.75
CA LEU A 35 7.33 3.91 -4.37
C LEU A 35 8.48 4.70 -3.74
N ARG A 36 8.16 5.59 -2.79
CA ARG A 36 9.16 6.41 -2.12
C ARG A 36 10.06 5.54 -1.25
N THR A 37 11.37 5.72 -1.35
CA THR A 37 12.38 4.94 -0.60
C THR A 37 13.26 5.79 0.32
N LYS A 38 13.02 7.09 0.41
CA LYS A 38 13.83 8.04 1.20
C LYS A 38 13.01 8.69 2.32
N ARG A 39 12.48 7.87 3.24
CA ARG A 39 11.88 8.33 4.49
C ARG A 39 12.96 8.43 5.57
N GLY A 40 13.07 9.55 6.26
CA GLY A 40 14.07 9.77 7.30
C GLY A 40 13.46 10.37 8.56
N LEU A 41 14.00 9.99 9.72
CA LEU A 41 13.52 10.45 11.03
C LEU A 41 13.63 11.98 11.18
N LEU A 42 14.74 12.57 10.74
CA LEU A 42 14.95 14.01 10.88
C LEU A 42 13.91 14.81 10.08
N LYS A 43 13.67 14.43 8.82
CA LYS A 43 12.61 15.05 8.01
C LYS A 43 11.24 14.86 8.66
N TYR A 44 10.96 13.67 9.20
CA TYR A 44 9.73 13.38 9.90
C TYR A 44 9.52 14.31 11.09
N LEU A 45 10.52 14.43 11.97
CA LEU A 45 10.43 15.26 13.17
C LEU A 45 10.34 16.75 12.85
N LEU A 46 11.17 17.24 11.93
CA LEU A 46 11.18 18.66 11.54
C LEU A 46 9.87 19.07 10.88
N LEU A 47 9.37 18.29 9.93
CA LEU A 47 8.09 18.59 9.29
C LEU A 47 6.93 18.36 10.27
N GLY A 48 7.00 17.35 11.13
CA GLY A 48 6.02 17.13 12.20
C GLY A 48 5.89 18.36 13.08
N LEU A 49 7.01 18.95 13.52
CA LEU A 49 7.01 20.17 14.32
C LEU A 49 6.49 21.39 13.55
N VAL A 50 7.00 21.63 12.34
CA VAL A 50 6.62 22.81 11.52
C VAL A 50 5.16 22.76 11.08
N THR A 51 4.61 21.58 10.86
CA THR A 51 3.22 21.38 10.42
C THR A 51 2.26 21.09 11.58
N PHE A 52 2.70 21.25 12.84
CA PHE A 52 1.90 20.96 14.03
C PHE A 52 1.24 19.56 14.00
N GLY A 53 1.99 18.55 13.55
CA GLY A 53 1.56 17.14 13.51
C GLY A 53 0.79 16.73 12.24
N ILE A 54 0.47 17.65 11.32
CA ILE A 54 -0.23 17.29 10.07
C ILE A 54 0.63 16.35 9.21
N TYR A 55 1.95 16.58 9.16
CA TYR A 55 2.87 15.70 8.42
C TYR A 55 2.89 14.27 8.96
N ASP A 56 2.76 14.09 10.27
CA ASP A 56 2.77 12.78 10.91
C ASP A 56 1.58 11.93 10.45
N ILE A 57 0.39 12.54 10.42
CA ILE A 57 -0.85 11.92 9.93
C ILE A 57 -0.70 11.51 8.47
N TRP A 58 -0.17 12.43 7.64
CA TRP A 58 0.05 12.16 6.22
C TRP A 58 1.07 11.03 6.01
N GLN A 59 2.19 11.05 6.72
CA GLN A 59 3.27 10.07 6.60
C GLN A 59 2.82 8.66 7.01
N MET A 60 2.04 8.53 8.09
CA MET A 60 1.50 7.25 8.52
C MET A 60 0.39 6.74 7.59
N SER A 61 -0.41 7.64 7.02
CA SER A 61 -1.41 7.29 5.99
C SER A 61 -0.73 6.76 4.72
N GLU A 62 0.35 7.40 4.28
CA GLU A 62 1.15 6.94 3.14
C GLU A 62 1.81 5.59 3.41
N VAL A 63 2.35 5.37 4.62
CA VAL A 63 2.94 4.09 5.01
C VAL A 63 1.90 2.96 4.99
N GLY A 64 0.71 3.18 5.56
CA GLY A 64 -0.36 2.18 5.57
C GLY A 64 -0.85 1.84 4.17
N THR A 65 -1.03 2.85 3.32
CA THR A 65 -1.44 2.69 1.91
C THR A 65 -0.37 1.99 1.08
N THR A 66 0.89 2.37 1.26
CA THR A 66 2.03 1.74 0.58
C THR A 66 2.17 0.28 0.99
N LEU A 67 2.06 -0.01 2.29
CA LEU A 67 2.09 -1.39 2.77
C LEU A 67 0.92 -2.20 2.20
N ASN A 68 -0.29 -1.63 2.10
CA ASN A 68 -1.40 -2.28 1.41
C ASN A 68 -1.05 -2.62 -0.04
N LEU A 69 -0.46 -1.69 -0.80
CA LEU A 69 -0.06 -1.94 -2.18
C LEU A 69 0.93 -3.12 -2.28
N ILE A 70 1.94 -3.14 -1.42
CA ILE A 70 3.04 -4.12 -1.44
C ILE A 70 2.57 -5.50 -0.96
N ALA A 71 1.76 -5.54 0.10
CA ALA A 71 1.47 -6.73 0.88
C ALA A 71 0.15 -7.41 0.51
N THR A 72 -0.87 -6.63 0.10
CA THR A 72 -2.24 -7.17 -0.10
C THR A 72 -2.29 -8.26 -1.17
N ARG A 73 -1.39 -8.26 -2.15
CA ARG A 73 -1.26 -9.36 -3.13
C ARG A 73 -0.91 -10.70 -2.49
N ARG A 74 -0.11 -10.68 -1.43
CA ARG A 74 0.37 -11.88 -0.72
C ARG A 74 -0.54 -12.28 0.43
N ASP A 75 -0.94 -11.30 1.25
CA ASP A 75 -1.62 -11.57 2.52
C ASP A 75 -3.14 -11.41 2.48
N GLY A 76 -3.70 -10.81 1.42
CA GLY A 76 -5.14 -10.56 1.27
C GLY A 76 -5.72 -9.57 2.29
N LYS A 77 -4.90 -8.97 3.17
CA LYS A 77 -5.35 -8.08 4.25
C LYS A 77 -5.26 -6.63 3.82
N ARG A 78 -5.96 -5.74 4.54
CA ARG A 78 -5.84 -4.29 4.39
C ARG A 78 -5.60 -3.63 5.75
N THR A 79 -4.49 -2.92 5.85
CA THR A 79 -4.23 -1.96 6.92
C THR A 79 -5.22 -0.81 6.79
N MET A 80 -5.93 -0.50 7.88
CA MET A 80 -6.86 0.60 7.94
C MET A 80 -6.16 1.93 7.67
N HIS A 81 -6.79 2.83 6.93
CA HIS A 81 -6.22 4.14 6.62
C HIS A 81 -6.00 4.94 7.91
N TYR A 82 -4.81 5.53 8.08
CA TYR A 82 -4.43 6.16 9.34
C TYR A 82 -5.29 7.40 9.64
N CYS A 83 -5.69 8.18 8.64
CA CYS A 83 -6.63 9.31 8.85
C CYS A 83 -7.92 8.87 9.56
N LEU A 84 -8.59 7.82 9.08
CA LEU A 84 -9.80 7.29 9.72
C LEU A 84 -9.52 6.83 11.15
N MET A 85 -8.37 6.19 11.36
CA MET A 85 -7.93 5.75 12.68
C MET A 85 -7.74 6.95 13.61
N PHE A 86 -6.88 7.89 13.23
CA PHE A 86 -6.47 9.04 14.02
C PHE A 86 -7.65 9.91 14.41
N PHE A 87 -8.54 10.19 13.46
CA PHE A 87 -9.77 10.90 13.76
C PHE A 87 -10.72 9.96 14.54
N LEU A 88 -11.51 9.10 13.90
CA LEU A 88 -12.61 8.44 14.61
C LEU A 88 -12.20 7.57 15.80
N LEU A 89 -11.19 6.72 15.66
CA LEU A 89 -10.88 5.70 16.67
C LEU A 89 -9.91 6.19 17.75
N GLY A 90 -9.01 7.12 17.42
CA GLY A 90 -7.94 7.56 18.31
C GLY A 90 -8.49 8.12 19.61
N TRP A 91 -9.27 9.21 19.53
CA TRP A 91 -9.86 9.82 20.72
C TRP A 91 -10.98 8.97 21.32
N LEU A 92 -11.78 8.28 20.49
CA LEU A 92 -12.95 7.53 20.95
C LEU A 92 -12.55 6.36 21.86
N THR A 93 -11.40 5.75 21.58
CA THR A 93 -10.88 4.62 22.36
C THR A 93 -9.85 5.04 23.40
N LEU A 94 -9.75 6.35 23.71
CA LEU A 94 -8.77 6.91 24.63
C LEU A 94 -7.32 6.49 24.29
N GLY A 95 -7.01 6.41 22.99
CA GLY A 95 -5.69 6.06 22.46
C GLY A 95 -5.42 4.58 22.22
N ILE A 96 -6.29 3.66 22.66
CA ILE A 96 -6.11 2.21 22.42
C ILE A 96 -6.08 1.89 20.92
N GLY A 97 -6.87 2.60 20.12
CA GLY A 97 -6.90 2.49 18.67
C GLY A 97 -5.53 2.73 18.03
N TRP A 98 -4.75 3.70 18.55
CA TRP A 98 -3.40 3.98 18.06
C TRP A 98 -2.50 2.79 18.34
N LEU A 99 -2.57 2.21 19.55
CA LEU A 99 -1.76 1.06 19.95
C LEU A 99 -2.00 -0.16 19.05
N VAL A 100 -3.26 -0.50 18.83
CA VAL A 100 -3.65 -1.65 17.99
C VAL A 100 -3.23 -1.42 16.55
N TRP A 101 -3.35 -0.20 16.03
CA TRP A 101 -2.96 0.12 14.68
C TRP A 101 -1.45 -0.05 14.47
N PHE A 102 -0.61 0.53 15.33
CA PHE A 102 0.84 0.39 15.23
C PHE A 102 1.31 -1.04 15.45
N HIS A 103 0.68 -1.79 16.35
CA HIS A 103 0.94 -3.22 16.53
C HIS A 103 0.69 -4.00 15.24
N LYS A 104 -0.50 -3.83 14.63
CA LYS A 104 -0.88 -4.54 13.40
C LYS A 104 0.01 -4.15 12.23
N LEU A 105 0.30 -2.85 12.09
CA LEU A 105 1.22 -2.34 11.07
C LEU A 105 2.60 -2.99 11.21
N SER A 106 3.18 -2.96 12.41
CA SER A 106 4.52 -3.47 12.67
C SER A 106 4.63 -4.97 12.44
N SER A 107 3.62 -5.73 12.87
CA SER A 107 3.53 -7.18 12.62
C SER A 107 3.50 -7.49 11.11
N ARG A 108 2.71 -6.72 10.37
CA ARG A 108 2.55 -6.91 8.93
C ARG A 108 3.83 -6.56 8.17
N ILE A 109 4.48 -5.45 8.51
CA ILE A 109 5.79 -5.05 7.93
C ILE A 109 6.82 -6.17 8.14
N GLY A 110 6.97 -6.68 9.36
CA GLY A 110 7.92 -7.75 9.64
C GLY A 110 7.63 -9.04 8.87
N THR A 111 6.34 -9.39 8.72
CA THR A 111 5.92 -10.54 7.93
C THR A 111 6.25 -10.36 6.45
N GLU A 112 6.08 -9.16 5.90
CA GLU A 112 6.45 -8.85 4.51
C GLU A 112 7.97 -8.82 4.31
N GLN A 113 8.73 -8.27 5.26
CA GLN A 113 10.19 -8.31 5.21
C GLN A 113 10.69 -9.76 5.17
N ALA A 114 10.19 -10.60 6.07
CA ALA A 114 10.52 -12.03 6.09
C ALA A 114 10.15 -12.73 4.78
N ALA A 115 8.95 -12.47 4.23
CA ALA A 115 8.49 -13.07 2.99
C ALA A 115 9.32 -12.67 1.77
N ARG A 116 9.90 -11.47 1.77
CA ARG A 116 10.77 -10.94 0.70
C ARG A 116 12.26 -11.27 0.89
N GLY A 117 12.60 -12.02 1.95
CA GLY A 117 13.99 -12.34 2.30
C GLY A 117 14.79 -11.12 2.77
N LEU A 118 14.12 -10.06 3.22
CA LEU A 118 14.73 -8.87 3.78
C LEU A 118 14.97 -9.05 5.30
N PRO A 119 15.96 -8.35 5.88
CA PRO A 119 16.15 -8.34 7.32
C PRO A 119 14.87 -7.88 8.04
N VAL A 120 14.40 -8.67 9.01
CA VAL A 120 13.21 -8.31 9.80
C VAL A 120 13.61 -7.27 10.84
N THR A 121 13.32 -6.02 10.54
CA THR A 121 13.73 -4.87 11.37
C THR A 121 12.64 -4.38 12.31
N VAL A 122 11.37 -4.64 11.96
CA VAL A 122 10.20 -4.18 12.70
C VAL A 122 9.20 -5.32 12.84
N THR A 123 8.79 -5.59 14.08
CA THR A 123 7.71 -6.52 14.42
C THR A 123 6.79 -5.90 15.47
N ALA A 124 5.70 -6.59 15.83
CA ALA A 124 4.88 -6.21 16.97
C ALA A 124 5.69 -6.10 18.28
N ALA A 125 6.67 -6.98 18.51
CA ALA A 125 7.53 -6.91 19.68
C ALA A 125 8.42 -5.66 19.65
N THR A 126 8.95 -5.30 18.47
CA THR A 126 9.72 -4.05 18.28
C THR A 126 8.89 -2.83 18.64
N TYR A 127 7.59 -2.81 18.28
CA TYR A 127 6.69 -1.73 18.66
C TYR A 127 6.54 -1.60 20.18
N TRP A 128 6.18 -2.69 20.87
CA TRP A 128 6.00 -2.66 22.33
C TRP A 128 7.30 -2.31 23.06
N LEU A 129 8.43 -2.85 22.61
CA LEU A 129 9.73 -2.59 23.21
C LEU A 129 10.15 -1.13 23.04
N TRP A 130 10.16 -0.60 21.82
CA TRP A 130 10.72 0.72 21.58
C TRP A 130 9.70 1.84 21.80
N ASN A 131 8.45 1.67 21.37
CA ASN A 131 7.46 2.74 21.49
C ASN A 131 6.84 2.82 22.89
N ILE A 132 6.61 1.69 23.56
CA ILE A 132 5.96 1.68 24.88
C ILE A 132 6.98 1.59 26.00
N LEU A 133 7.77 0.51 26.09
CA LEU A 133 8.78 0.39 27.14
C LEU A 133 9.89 1.45 26.97
N GLY A 134 10.32 1.71 25.75
CA GLY A 134 11.31 2.74 25.46
C GLY A 134 10.81 4.18 25.67
N SER A 135 9.50 4.40 25.83
CA SER A 135 9.00 5.74 26.20
C SER A 135 9.44 6.17 27.59
N LEU A 136 9.75 5.21 28.48
CA LEU A 136 10.27 5.46 29.82
C LEU A 136 11.61 6.22 29.81
N ILE A 137 12.37 6.11 28.73
CA ILE A 137 13.64 6.81 28.52
C ILE A 137 13.54 7.93 27.48
N ILE A 138 12.32 8.29 27.04
CA ILE A 138 11.99 9.32 26.02
C ILE A 138 12.50 9.00 24.60
N VAL A 139 13.68 8.40 24.47
CA VAL A 139 14.34 8.12 23.19
C VAL A 139 13.69 6.95 22.43
N GLY A 140 12.99 6.05 23.13
CA GLY A 140 12.43 4.83 22.55
C GLY A 140 11.49 5.07 21.35
N PRO A 141 10.47 5.95 21.45
CA PRO A 141 9.59 6.27 20.34
C PRO A 141 10.33 6.74 19.08
N PHE A 142 11.41 7.50 19.23
CA PHE A 142 12.24 7.93 18.10
C PHE A 142 12.97 6.77 17.43
N ILE A 143 13.47 5.82 18.21
CA ILE A 143 14.10 4.59 17.69
C ILE A 143 13.07 3.74 16.96
N TYR A 144 11.86 3.60 17.49
CA TYR A 144 10.77 2.91 16.82
C TYR A 144 10.44 3.55 15.47
N THR A 145 10.23 4.87 15.44
CA THR A 145 9.92 5.60 14.20
C THR A 145 11.04 5.48 13.19
N TYR A 146 12.31 5.57 13.61
CA TYR A 146 13.45 5.33 12.72
C TYR A 146 13.39 3.94 12.07
N LYS A 147 13.21 2.89 12.87
CA LYS A 147 13.11 1.52 12.37
C LYS A 147 11.92 1.35 11.43
N LEU A 148 10.76 1.91 11.77
CA LEU A 148 9.55 1.85 10.94
C LEU A 148 9.75 2.49 9.57
N LEU A 149 10.30 3.71 9.52
CA LEU A 149 10.52 4.43 8.28
C LEU A 149 11.55 3.72 7.38
N HIS A 150 12.62 3.19 7.96
CA HIS A 150 13.64 2.43 7.21
C HIS A 150 13.10 1.08 6.71
N ALA A 151 12.36 0.33 7.53
CA ALA A 151 11.72 -0.91 7.11
C ALA A 151 10.81 -0.70 5.89
N MET A 152 10.05 0.40 5.89
CA MET A 152 9.21 0.79 4.75
C MET A 152 10.03 1.22 3.53
N ASN A 153 11.17 1.89 3.72
CA ASN A 153 12.07 2.20 2.61
C ASN A 153 12.60 0.93 1.95
N ASP A 154 13.02 -0.06 2.73
CA ASP A 154 13.53 -1.33 2.23
C ASP A 154 12.44 -2.10 1.46
N LEU A 155 11.22 -2.17 2.01
CA LEU A 155 10.08 -2.78 1.34
C LEU A 155 9.73 -2.05 0.03
N CYS A 156 9.75 -0.72 0.03
CA CYS A 156 9.51 0.06 -1.19
C CYS A 156 10.62 -0.16 -2.22
N ALA A 157 11.88 -0.25 -1.79
CA ALA A 157 13.01 -0.47 -2.67
C ALA A 157 12.95 -1.86 -3.32
N ASP A 158 12.62 -2.89 -2.54
CA ASP A 158 12.40 -4.25 -3.04
C ASP A 158 11.23 -4.31 -4.03
N TYR A 159 10.10 -3.67 -3.69
CA TYR A 159 8.94 -3.57 -4.60
C TYR A 159 9.29 -2.84 -5.91
N ASN A 160 10.03 -1.74 -5.85
CA ASN A 160 10.45 -1.02 -7.05
C ASN A 160 11.41 -1.84 -7.93
N ALA A 161 12.17 -2.75 -7.33
CA ALA A 161 13.11 -3.60 -8.05
C ALA A 161 12.45 -4.87 -8.62
N ARG A 162 11.44 -5.43 -7.95
CA ARG A 162 10.90 -6.78 -8.23
C ARG A 162 9.40 -6.83 -8.56
N GLY A 163 8.63 -5.81 -8.19
CA GLY A 163 7.15 -5.77 -8.26
C GLY A 163 6.43 -6.42 -7.08
#